data_AF-A0A8G1N3X9-F1
#
_entry.id   AF-A0A8G1N3X9-F1
#
_cell.length_a   1.000
_cell.length_b   1.000
_cell.length_c   1.000
_cell.angle_alpha   90.00
_cell.angle_beta   90.00
_cell.angle_gamma   90.00
#
_symmetry.space_group_name_H-M   'P 1'
#
loop_
_entity.id
_entity.type
_entity.pdbx_description
1 polymer ?
#
loop_
_entity_poly.entity_id
_entity_poly.type
_entity_poly.pdbx_seq_one_letter_code
_entity_poly.pdbx_strand_id
1 'polypeptide(L)'
;MARTAPIPEAPFGALLERGGAGLRDERLRGVDASRVPLDFDGEPDAIPAALSLSAVQALFTLPRGRIRACARCGWLFLDSSRGGRRRWCSMGTCGNREKASRHRRGKR
;
A
#
# COMPACT_ATOMS: atom_id res chain seq x y z
N MET A 1 -16.51 -1.59 -9.01
CA MET A 1 -17.09 -0.24 -8.99
C MET A 1 -16.13 0.87 -8.56
N ALA A 2 -14.82 0.62 -8.33
CA ALA A 2 -13.86 1.67 -7.93
C ALA A 2 -13.02 2.29 -9.07
N ARG A 3 -13.41 2.10 -10.35
CA ARG A 3 -12.53 2.45 -11.49
C ARG A 3 -12.54 3.94 -11.86
N THR A 4 -13.44 4.74 -11.29
CA THR A 4 -13.71 6.12 -11.74
C THR A 4 -13.94 7.12 -10.62
N ALA A 5 -13.79 6.73 -9.34
CA ALA A 5 -13.88 7.72 -8.27
C ALA A 5 -12.76 8.75 -8.43
N PRO A 6 -13.07 10.06 -8.38
CA PRO A 6 -12.06 11.10 -8.45
C PRO A 6 -11.08 10.93 -7.28
N ILE A 7 -9.84 11.35 -7.50
CA ILE A 7 -8.84 11.36 -6.43
C ILE A 7 -9.29 12.38 -5.38
N PRO A 8 -9.39 12.03 -4.10
CA PRO A 8 -9.70 12.98 -3.05
C PRO A 8 -8.59 14.03 -2.95
N GLU A 9 -8.90 15.29 -3.32
CA GLU A 9 -7.91 16.36 -3.44
C GLU A 9 -7.18 16.65 -2.13
N ALA A 10 -7.90 16.83 -1.02
CA ALA A 10 -7.29 17.15 0.27
C ALA A 10 -6.33 16.06 0.79
N PRO A 11 -6.72 14.76 0.86
CA PRO A 11 -5.77 13.69 1.20
C PRO A 11 -4.59 13.59 0.23
N PHE A 12 -4.83 13.79 -1.07
CA PHE A 12 -3.77 13.74 -2.07
C PHE A 12 -2.76 14.89 -1.90
N GLY A 13 -3.24 16.11 -1.69
CA GLY A 13 -2.41 17.27 -1.38
C GLY A 13 -1.59 17.07 -0.11
N ALA A 14 -2.18 16.49 0.94
CA ALA A 14 -1.45 16.17 2.18
C ALA A 14 -0.32 15.15 1.98
N LEU A 15 -0.43 14.24 1.01
CA LEU A 15 0.66 13.32 0.65
C LEU A 15 1.75 14.04 -0.16
N LEU A 16 1.37 14.90 -1.11
CA LEU A 16 2.31 15.70 -1.89
C LEU A 16 3.14 16.61 -0.98
N GLU A 17 2.50 17.34 -0.05
CA GLU A 17 3.21 18.24 0.86
C GLU A 17 4.18 17.49 1.77
N ARG A 18 3.76 16.36 2.33
CA ARG A 18 4.60 15.58 3.24
C ARG A 18 5.77 14.91 2.54
N GLY A 19 5.56 14.40 1.32
CA GLY A 19 6.64 13.88 0.49
C GLY A 19 7.61 14.98 0.06
N GLY A 20 7.07 16.13 -0.36
CA GLY A 20 7.85 17.31 -0.75
C GLY A 20 8.68 17.90 0.39
N ALA A 21 8.12 17.97 1.61
CA ALA A 21 8.85 18.38 2.80
C ALA A 21 10.06 17.49 3.07
N GLY A 22 9.90 16.16 3.01
CA GLY A 22 11.04 15.24 3.19
C GLY A 22 12.14 15.37 2.13
N LEU A 23 11.80 15.76 0.90
CA LEU A 23 12.78 16.07 -0.14
C LEU A 23 13.49 17.41 0.11
N ARG A 24 12.74 18.47 0.46
CA ARG A 24 13.28 19.81 0.75
C ARG A 24 14.19 19.83 1.96
N ASP A 25 13.85 19.04 2.98
CA ASP A 25 14.62 18.93 4.22
C ASP A 25 15.78 17.92 4.10
N GLU A 26 16.03 17.38 2.89
CA GLU A 26 17.08 16.39 2.60
C GLU A 26 17.00 15.10 3.44
N ARG A 27 15.80 14.78 3.95
CA ARG A 27 15.53 13.56 4.74
C ARG A 27 15.40 12.32 3.88
N LEU A 28 15.12 12.50 2.59
CA LEU A 28 14.99 11.42 1.62
C LEU A 28 16.14 11.49 0.60
N ARG A 29 17.05 10.51 0.64
CA ARG A 29 18.21 10.42 -0.26
C ARG A 29 18.02 9.30 -1.28
N GLY A 30 18.37 9.55 -2.55
CA GLY A 30 18.30 8.52 -3.59
C GLY A 30 16.88 8.17 -4.06
N VAL A 31 15.94 9.10 -3.92
CA VAL A 31 14.62 8.98 -4.55
C VAL A 31 14.77 9.14 -6.05
N ASP A 32 14.22 8.19 -6.82
CA ASP A 32 14.09 8.30 -8.27
C ASP A 32 12.67 7.90 -8.74
N ALA A 33 12.42 8.00 -10.04
CA ALA A 33 11.10 7.69 -10.62
C ALA A 33 10.63 6.24 -10.42
N SER A 34 11.56 5.32 -10.14
CA SER A 34 11.35 3.89 -9.97
C SER A 34 11.37 3.45 -8.51
N ARG A 35 12.01 4.21 -7.62
CA ARG A 35 12.26 3.78 -6.24
C ARG A 35 12.16 4.92 -5.24
N VAL A 36 11.35 4.70 -4.21
CA VAL A 36 11.42 5.44 -2.96
C VAL A 36 12.27 4.62 -1.98
N PRO A 37 13.37 5.17 -1.44
CA PRO A 37 14.19 4.49 -0.45
C PRO A 37 13.35 4.22 0.81
N LEU A 38 13.48 3.01 1.34
CA LEU A 38 12.96 2.63 2.66
C LEU A 38 14.10 2.48 3.67
N ASP A 39 15.25 3.05 3.34
CA ASP A 39 16.34 3.25 4.28
C ASP A 39 16.21 4.65 4.85
N PHE A 40 16.19 4.73 6.16
CA PHE A 40 15.84 5.94 6.88
C PHE A 40 16.97 6.44 7.77
N ASP A 41 18.13 5.75 7.82
CA ASP A 41 19.34 6.16 8.57
C ASP A 41 19.07 6.70 10.01
N GLY A 42 18.02 6.22 10.67
CA GLY A 42 17.64 6.68 12.01
C GLY A 42 16.83 7.97 12.07
N GLU A 43 16.42 8.55 10.94
CA GLU A 43 15.54 9.72 10.81
C GLU A 43 14.06 9.30 10.79
N PRO A 44 13.33 9.36 11.92
CA PRO A 44 11.96 8.84 11.99
C PRO A 44 11.00 9.62 11.10
N ASP A 45 11.28 10.91 10.88
CA ASP A 45 10.51 11.79 10.02
C ASP A 45 10.65 11.48 8.52
N ALA A 46 11.68 10.74 8.12
CA ALA A 46 11.84 10.28 6.75
C ALA A 46 10.79 9.21 6.38
N ILE A 47 10.34 8.42 7.36
CA ILE A 47 9.33 7.37 7.17
C ILE A 47 8.01 7.93 6.60
N PRO A 48 7.33 8.90 7.24
CA PRO A 48 6.06 9.40 6.73
C PRO A 48 6.23 10.16 5.40
N ALA A 49 7.38 10.75 5.12
CA ALA A 49 7.67 11.39 3.83
C ALA A 49 7.81 10.34 2.71
N ALA A 50 8.60 9.29 2.92
CA ALA A 50 8.77 8.20 1.96
C ALA A 50 7.46 7.44 1.70
N LEU A 51 6.68 7.16 2.75
CA LEU A 51 5.37 6.53 2.58
C LEU A 51 4.42 7.41 1.77
N SER A 52 4.51 8.74 1.91
CA SER A 52 3.69 9.67 1.14
C SER A 52 4.08 9.66 -0.34
N LEU A 53 5.37 9.74 -0.66
CA LEU A 53 5.85 9.63 -2.04
C LEU A 53 5.50 8.27 -2.65
N SER A 54 5.65 7.18 -1.91
CA SER A 54 5.29 5.83 -2.36
C SER A 54 3.79 5.74 -2.68
N ALA A 55 2.94 6.34 -1.85
CA ALA A 55 1.50 6.37 -2.08
C ALA A 55 1.13 7.19 -3.33
N VAL A 56 1.77 8.36 -3.52
CA VAL A 56 1.60 9.19 -4.72
C VAL A 56 2.05 8.43 -5.97
N GLN A 57 3.24 7.84 -5.96
CA GLN A 57 3.75 7.05 -7.08
C GLN A 57 2.79 5.89 -7.40
N ALA A 58 2.36 5.14 -6.39
CA ALA A 58 1.43 4.02 -6.54
C ALA A 58 0.09 4.44 -7.17
N LEU A 59 -0.39 5.66 -6.92
CA LEU A 59 -1.63 6.17 -7.51
C LEU A 59 -1.59 6.30 -9.03
N PHE A 60 -0.39 6.53 -9.59
CA PHE A 60 -0.15 6.71 -11.02
C PHE A 60 0.45 5.48 -11.70
N THR A 61 1.18 4.63 -10.96
CA THR A 61 1.86 3.45 -11.53
C THR A 61 1.09 2.15 -11.34
N LEU A 62 0.23 2.05 -10.31
CA LEU A 62 -0.52 0.83 -10.05
C LEU A 62 -1.93 0.87 -10.66
N PRO A 63 -2.43 -0.27 -11.17
CA PRO A 63 -3.80 -0.35 -11.63
C PRO A 63 -4.76 -0.25 -10.43
N ARG A 64 -5.38 0.93 -10.24
CA ARG A 64 -6.26 1.24 -9.08
C ARG A 64 -7.30 0.17 -8.78
N GLY A 65 -7.91 -0.40 -9.82
CA GLY A 65 -8.89 -1.49 -9.70
C GLY A 65 -8.32 -2.83 -9.22
N ARG A 66 -7.02 -2.92 -8.94
CA ARG A 66 -6.32 -4.11 -8.45
C ARG A 66 -5.76 -3.92 -7.04
N ILE A 67 -5.83 -2.72 -6.48
CA ILE A 67 -5.51 -2.51 -5.06
C ILE A 67 -6.73 -2.97 -4.25
N ARG A 68 -6.51 -3.89 -3.32
CA ARG A 68 -7.58 -4.48 -2.50
C ARG A 68 -7.18 -4.53 -1.04
N ALA A 69 -8.15 -4.45 -0.14
CA ALA A 69 -7.94 -4.73 1.28
C ALA A 69 -8.09 -6.23 1.56
N CYS A 70 -7.18 -6.78 2.36
CA CYS A 70 -7.25 -8.18 2.80
C CYS A 70 -8.47 -8.37 3.69
N ALA A 71 -9.34 -9.32 3.35
CA ALA A 71 -10.58 -9.56 4.11
C ALA A 71 -10.36 -10.13 5.53
N ARG A 72 -9.10 -10.30 5.96
CA ARG A 72 -8.74 -10.82 7.29
C ARG A 72 -7.95 -9.81 8.12
N CYS A 73 -6.92 -9.21 7.55
CA CYS A 73 -6.04 -8.29 8.29
C CYS A 73 -6.18 -6.83 7.86
N GLY A 74 -7.06 -6.51 6.90
CA GLY A 74 -7.28 -5.14 6.42
C GLY A 74 -6.18 -4.56 5.53
N TRP A 75 -4.98 -5.14 5.53
CA TRP A 75 -3.84 -4.62 4.75
C TRP A 75 -4.15 -4.52 3.26
N LEU A 76 -3.72 -3.41 2.66
CA LEU A 76 -3.77 -3.22 1.22
C LEU A 76 -2.77 -4.15 0.52
N PHE A 77 -3.15 -4.68 -0.62
CA PHE A 77 -2.28 -5.46 -1.48
C PHE A 77 -2.63 -5.25 -2.95
N LEU A 78 -1.64 -5.44 -3.82
CA LEU A 78 -1.85 -5.51 -5.26
C LEU A 78 -2.31 -6.90 -5.65
N ASP A 79 -3.51 -7.00 -6.23
CA ASP A 79 -4.02 -8.24 -6.79
C ASP A 79 -3.33 -8.52 -8.13
N SER A 80 -2.27 -9.32 -8.11
CA SER A 80 -1.56 -9.81 -9.30
C SER A 80 -2.19 -11.08 -9.89
N SER A 81 -3.31 -11.60 -9.34
CA SER A 81 -3.93 -12.83 -9.83
C SER A 81 -4.55 -12.63 -11.22
N ARG A 82 -4.50 -13.64 -12.10
CA ARG A 82 -5.06 -13.55 -13.46
C ARG A 82 -6.48 -12.96 -13.49
N GLY A 83 -7.35 -13.39 -12.56
CA GLY A 83 -8.74 -12.94 -12.48
C GLY A 83 -9.00 -11.66 -11.68
N GLY A 84 -8.04 -11.11 -10.94
CA GLY A 84 -8.28 -9.94 -10.07
C GLY A 84 -9.29 -10.20 -8.95
N ARG A 85 -9.35 -11.46 -8.47
CA ARG A 85 -10.35 -11.93 -7.49
C ARG A 85 -9.74 -12.37 -6.17
N ARG A 86 -8.45 -12.11 -5.94
CA ARG A 86 -7.73 -12.51 -4.73
C ARG A 86 -8.30 -11.79 -3.51
N ARG A 87 -8.64 -12.52 -2.44
CA ARG A 87 -9.23 -11.96 -1.21
C ARG A 87 -8.24 -11.71 -0.07
N TRP A 88 -7.04 -12.28 -0.17
CA TRP A 88 -6.06 -12.32 0.91
C TRP A 88 -4.74 -11.72 0.44
N CYS A 89 -4.08 -10.92 1.28
CA CYS A 89 -2.77 -10.30 0.97
C CYS A 89 -1.68 -11.33 0.63
N SER A 90 -1.78 -12.54 1.18
CA SER A 90 -0.79 -13.61 1.07
C SER A 90 -1.45 -14.95 1.38
N MET A 91 -1.09 -16.01 0.64
CA MET A 91 -1.56 -17.35 0.94
C MET A 91 -0.94 -17.85 2.26
N GLY A 92 0.36 -17.59 2.49
CA GLY A 92 1.05 -17.97 3.73
C GLY A 92 0.57 -17.19 4.97
N THR A 93 0.33 -15.89 4.82
CA THR A 93 -0.01 -15.00 5.95
C THR A 93 -1.49 -15.08 6.32
N CYS A 94 -2.40 -14.90 5.35
CA CYS A 94 -3.83 -14.79 5.63
C CYS A 94 -4.63 -15.97 5.10
N GLY A 95 -4.35 -16.44 3.87
CA GLY A 95 -5.15 -17.48 3.21
C GLY A 95 -5.16 -18.82 3.94
N ASN A 96 -3.98 -19.31 4.35
CA ASN A 96 -3.84 -20.58 5.05
C ASN A 96 -4.48 -20.54 6.44
N ARG A 97 -4.25 -19.47 7.21
CA ARG A 97 -4.86 -19.39 8.55
C ARG A 97 -6.37 -19.13 8.52
N GLU A 98 -6.93 -18.58 7.43
CA GLU A 98 -8.38 -18.56 7.20
C GLU A 98 -8.93 -19.97 6.91
N LYS A 99 -8.28 -20.74 6.04
CA LYS A 99 -8.64 -22.16 5.79
C LYS A 99 -8.63 -22.96 7.09
N ALA A 100 -7.60 -22.80 7.92
CA ALA A 100 -7.49 -23.47 9.21
C ALA A 100 -8.60 -23.07 10.20
N SER A 101 -8.97 -21.78 10.24
CA SER A 101 -10.09 -21.28 11.05
C SER A 101 -11.42 -21.95 10.66
N ARG A 102 -11.71 -22.03 9.36
CA ARG A 102 -12.93 -22.66 8.84
C ARG A 102 -12.99 -24.16 9.16
N HIS A 103 -11.88 -24.86 8.98
CA HIS A 103 -11.79 -26.29 9.31
C HIS A 103 -12.05 -26.56 10.79
N ARG A 104 -11.50 -25.72 11.69
CA ARG A 104 -11.75 -25.84 13.13
C ARG A 104 -13.22 -25.57 13.51
N ARG A 105 -13.87 -24.63 12.82
CA ARG A 105 -15.29 -24.30 13.06
C ARG A 105 -16.23 -25.41 12.59
N GLY A 106 -15.92 -26.09 11.49
CA GLY A 106 -16.74 -27.20 10.96
C GLY A 106 -16.51 -28.57 11.60
N LYS A 107 -15.51 -28.69 12.50
CA LYS A 107 -15.27 -29.89 13.32
C LYS A 107 -15.93 -29.83 14.71
N ARG A 108 -16.60 -28.72 15.02
CA ARG A 108 -17.50 -28.58 16.16
C ARG A 108 -18.93 -28.81 15.68
#